data_AF-A0A8B3LRC5-F1
#
_entry.id   AF-A0A8B3LRC5-F1
#
_cell.length_a   1.000
_cell.length_b   1.000
_cell.length_c   1.000
_cell.angle_alpha   90.00
_cell.angle_beta   90.00
_cell.angle_gamma   90.00
#
_symmetry.space_group_name_H-M   'P 1'
#
loop_
_entity.id
_entity.type
_entity.pdbx_description
1 polymer ?
#
loop_
_entity_poly.entity_id
_entity_poly.type
_entity_poly.pdbx_seq_one_letter_code
_entity_poly.pdbx_strand_id
1 'polypeptide(L)'
;MMGLVICFPMARRLGKIKRTAELLSARRGRSADHYWRQTVAGVVGQLTRAGMTEAAIRKEVQTFSDAVQEELRRAARRNEGDAA
;
A
#
# COMPACT_ATOMS: atom_id res chain seq x y z
N MET A 1 -17.66 24.02 -9.45
CA MET A 1 -17.74 22.68 -10.07
C MET A 1 -16.66 21.81 -9.42
N MET A 2 -16.98 21.08 -8.35
CA MET A 2 -16.04 20.16 -7.70
C MET A 2 -16.17 18.79 -8.37
N GLY A 3 -15.21 18.46 -9.23
CA GLY A 3 -15.10 17.12 -9.79
C GLY A 3 -14.79 16.13 -8.67
N LEU A 4 -15.72 15.21 -8.42
CA LEU A 4 -15.49 14.08 -7.53
C LEU A 4 -14.48 13.17 -8.24
N VAL A 5 -13.18 13.38 -8.00
CA VAL A 5 -12.14 12.47 -8.51
C VAL A 5 -12.32 11.16 -7.75
N ILE A 6 -13.01 10.21 -8.39
CA ILE A 6 -13.06 8.82 -7.94
C ILE A 6 -11.68 8.22 -8.25
N CYS A 7 -10.69 8.51 -7.40
CA CYS A 7 -9.48 7.70 -7.36
C CYS A 7 -9.96 6.28 -7.05
N PHE A 8 -9.85 5.38 -8.02
CA PHE A 8 -10.22 3.98 -7.88
C PHE A 8 -9.69 3.48 -6.51
N PRO A 9 -10.58 3.03 -5.60
CA PRO A 9 -10.23 2.87 -4.20
C PRO A 9 -8.96 2.04 -4.09
N MET A 10 -7.96 2.54 -3.37
CA MET A 10 -6.68 1.84 -3.21
C MET A 10 -6.89 0.43 -2.64
N ALA A 11 -7.96 0.23 -1.87
CA ALA A 11 -8.45 -1.07 -1.39
C ALA A 11 -8.80 -2.08 -2.50
N ARG A 12 -9.13 -1.65 -3.72
CA ARG A 12 -9.42 -2.51 -4.89
C ARG A 12 -8.22 -2.70 -5.81
N ARG A 13 -7.08 -2.05 -5.55
CA ARG A 13 -5.79 -2.33 -6.22
C ARG A 13 -5.09 -3.55 -5.59
N LEU A 14 -5.83 -4.66 -5.49
CA LEU A 14 -5.34 -5.93 -4.93
C LEU A 14 -4.00 -6.38 -5.54
N GLY A 15 -3.82 -6.21 -6.86
CA GLY A 15 -2.55 -6.53 -7.52
C GLY A 15 -1.37 -5.68 -7.02
N LYS A 16 -1.59 -4.40 -6.73
CA LYS A 16 -0.54 -3.51 -6.20
C LYS A 16 -0.23 -3.85 -4.74
N ILE A 17 -1.25 -4.14 -3.94
CA ILE A 17 -1.10 -4.54 -2.52
C ILE A 17 -0.32 -5.85 -2.43
N LYS A 18 -0.74 -6.89 -3.18
CA LYS A 18 -0.06 -8.20 -3.20
C LYS A 18 1.39 -8.08 -3.66
N ARG A 19 1.64 -7.37 -4.76
CA ARG A 19 3.01 -7.19 -5.27
C ARG A 19 3.90 -6.40 -4.32
N THR A 20 3.36 -5.37 -3.66
CA THR A 20 4.09 -4.64 -2.62
C THR A 20 4.40 -5.54 -1.42
N ALA A 21 3.44 -6.36 -0.97
CA ALA A 21 3.66 -7.31 0.12
C ALA A 21 4.70 -8.39 -0.24
N GLU A 22 4.66 -8.94 -1.46
CA GLU A 22 5.69 -9.88 -1.96
C GLU A 22 7.07 -9.25 -1.99
N LEU A 23 7.21 -8.04 -2.56
CA LEU A 23 8.49 -7.35 -2.65
C LEU A 23 9.03 -6.93 -1.28
N LEU A 24 8.15 -6.59 -0.34
CA LEU A 24 8.51 -6.33 1.05
C LEU A 24 8.91 -7.61 1.80
N SER A 25 8.24 -8.73 1.55
CA SER A 25 8.61 -10.02 2.16
C SER A 25 9.97 -10.53 1.63
N ALA A 26 10.25 -10.31 0.34
CA ALA A 26 11.51 -10.68 -0.29
C ALA A 26 12.69 -9.79 0.12
N ARG A 27 12.44 -8.58 0.64
CA ARG A 27 13.48 -7.62 1.05
C ARG A 27 13.54 -7.54 2.57
N ARG A 28 14.73 -7.68 3.15
CA ARG A 28 14.90 -7.58 4.62
C ARG A 28 15.60 -6.30 5.02
N GLY A 29 15.19 -5.73 6.15
CA GLY A 29 15.84 -4.58 6.79
C GLY A 29 15.71 -3.28 6.01
N ARG A 30 16.83 -2.55 5.88
CA ARG A 30 16.88 -1.16 5.41
C ARG A 30 16.39 -0.95 3.97
N SER A 31 16.49 -1.99 3.14
CA SER A 31 16.01 -1.97 1.74
C SER A 31 14.48 -2.04 1.63
N ALA A 32 13.82 -2.72 2.57
CA ALA A 32 12.37 -2.79 2.65
C ALA A 32 11.78 -1.45 3.14
N ASP A 33 12.40 -0.84 4.16
CA ASP A 33 12.00 0.50 4.65
C ASP A 33 12.10 1.56 3.55
N HIS A 34 13.22 1.59 2.82
CA HIS A 34 13.40 2.52 1.71
C HIS A 34 12.35 2.31 0.61
N TYR A 35 12.09 1.05 0.23
CA TYR A 35 11.07 0.72 -0.76
C TYR A 35 9.66 1.12 -0.30
N TRP A 36 9.34 0.91 0.98
CA TRP A 36 8.08 1.32 1.56
C TRP A 36 7.88 2.84 1.52
N ARG A 37 8.89 3.59 1.97
CA ARG A 37 8.89 5.06 1.92
C ARG A 37 8.70 5.58 0.50
N GLN A 38 9.42 5.02 -0.47
CA GLN A 38 9.26 5.39 -1.87
C GLN A 38 7.85 5.08 -2.41
N THR A 39 7.28 3.94 -2.00
CA THR A 39 5.91 3.55 -2.39
C THR A 39 4.87 4.52 -1.82
N VAL A 40 4.97 4.84 -0.52
CA VAL A 40 4.07 5.81 0.14
C VAL A 40 4.22 7.20 -0.47
N ALA A 41 5.45 7.67 -0.70
CA ALA A 41 5.70 8.95 -1.35
C ALA A 41 5.09 9.01 -2.76
N GLY A 42 5.17 7.92 -3.52
CA GLY A 42 4.52 7.80 -4.82
C GLY A 42 2.99 7.87 -4.74
N VAL A 43 2.38 7.25 -3.72
CA VAL A 43 0.93 7.33 -3.47
C VAL A 43 0.52 8.75 -3.10
N VAL A 44 1.21 9.38 -2.14
CA VAL A 44 0.97 10.77 -1.73
C VAL A 44 1.08 11.71 -2.93
N GLY A 45 2.13 11.58 -3.74
CA GLY A 45 2.32 12.41 -4.93
C GLY A 45 1.21 12.21 -5.98
N GLN A 46 0.70 10.99 -6.16
CA GLN A 46 -0.43 10.73 -7.05
C GLN A 46 -1.71 11.41 -6.55
N LEU A 47 -2.03 11.28 -5.26
CA LEU A 47 -3.24 11.85 -4.68
C LEU A 47 -3.16 13.39 -4.57
N THR A 48 -1.97 13.93 -4.32
CA THR A 48 -1.71 15.38 -4.34
C THR A 48 -1.96 15.95 -5.73
N ARG A 49 -1.44 15.32 -6.79
CA ARG A 49 -1.71 15.74 -8.19
C ARG A 49 -3.18 15.61 -8.58
N ALA A 50 -3.92 14.71 -7.95
CA ALA A 50 -5.36 14.57 -8.12
C ALA A 50 -6.18 15.67 -7.39
N GLY A 51 -5.52 16.58 -6.66
CA GLY A 51 -6.17 17.68 -5.95
C GLY A 51 -6.83 17.27 -4.63
N MET A 52 -6.47 16.12 -4.06
CA MET A 52 -7.01 15.69 -2.77
C MET A 52 -6.44 16.52 -1.62
N THR A 53 -7.24 16.74 -0.58
CA THR A 53 -6.79 17.42 0.64
C THR A 53 -5.84 16.53 1.44
N GLU A 54 -4.93 17.11 2.21
CA GLU A 54 -3.99 16.34 3.04
C GLU A 54 -4.68 15.36 4.00
N ALA A 55 -5.85 15.74 4.53
CA ALA A 55 -6.66 14.86 5.38
C ALA A 55 -7.17 13.63 4.62
N ALA A 56 -7.66 13.82 3.39
CA ALA A 56 -8.08 12.72 2.53
C ALA A 56 -6.88 11.84 2.12
N ILE A 57 -5.75 12.45 1.78
CA ILE A 57 -4.51 11.74 1.45
C ILE A 57 -4.05 10.87 2.62
N ARG A 58 -4.01 11.42 3.85
CA ARG A 58 -3.66 10.65 5.06
C ARG A 58 -4.57 9.43 5.26
N LYS A 59 -5.88 9.62 5.10
CA LYS A 59 -6.85 8.52 5.23
C LYS A 59 -6.62 7.41 4.19
N GLU A 60 -6.38 7.80 2.94
CA GLU A 60 -6.11 6.85 1.85
C GLU A 60 -4.78 6.11 2.06
N VAL A 61 -3.74 6.81 2.50
CA VAL A 61 -2.44 6.22 2.83
C VAL A 61 -2.55 5.24 4.00
N GLN A 62 -3.28 5.59 5.05
CA GLN A 62 -3.54 4.69 6.18
C GLN A 62 -4.26 3.43 5.71
N THR A 63 -5.33 3.58 4.94
CA THR A 63 -6.10 2.46 4.38
C THR A 63 -5.22 1.55 3.52
N PHE A 64 -4.34 2.13 2.69
CA PHE A 64 -3.38 1.35 1.90
C PHE A 64 -2.37 0.60 2.78
N SER A 65 -1.85 1.27 3.81
CA SER A 65 -0.92 0.69 4.77
C SER A 65 -1.53 -0.51 5.49
N ASP A 66 -2.74 -0.37 6.02
CA ASP A 66 -3.43 -1.43 6.74
C ASP A 66 -3.67 -2.66 5.85
N ALA A 67 -4.06 -2.43 4.59
CA ALA A 67 -4.25 -3.51 3.62
C ALA A 67 -2.94 -4.24 3.26
N VAL A 68 -1.83 -3.52 3.12
CA VAL A 68 -0.51 -4.13 2.88
C VAL A 68 -0.06 -4.95 4.10
N GLN A 69 -0.25 -4.44 5.31
CA GLN A 69 0.08 -5.15 6.54
C GLN A 69 -0.74 -6.44 6.70
N GLU A 70 -2.03 -6.40 6.38
CA GLU A 70 -2.87 -7.61 6.41
C GLU A 70 -2.44 -8.66 5.37
N GLU A 71 -2.09 -8.24 4.15
CA GLU A 71 -1.57 -9.17 3.15
C GLU A 71 -0.19 -9.74 3.51
N LEU A 72 0.67 -8.97 4.17
CA LEU A 72 1.94 -9.48 4.73
C LEU A 72 1.68 -10.55 5.79
N ARG A 73 0.76 -10.32 6.74
CA ARG A 73 0.37 -11.32 7.74
C ARG A 73 -0.21 -12.58 7.09
N ARG A 74 -1.06 -12.43 6.07
CA ARG A 74 -1.61 -13.55 5.30
C ARG A 74 -0.52 -14.33 4.56
N ALA A 75 0.44 -13.64 3.97
CA ALA A 75 1.57 -14.26 3.28
C ALA A 75 2.46 -15.04 4.27
N ALA A 76 2.74 -14.48 5.45
CA ALA A 76 3.48 -15.18 6.50
C ALA A 76 2.76 -16.48 6.93
N ARG A 77 1.45 -16.41 7.21
CA ARG A 77 0.64 -17.60 7.56
C ARG A 77 0.63 -18.67 6.46
N ARG A 78 0.59 -18.27 5.19
CA ARG A 78 0.68 -19.22 4.06
C ARG A 78 2.04 -19.93 4.01
N ASN A 79 3.13 -19.19 4.25
CA ASN A 79 4.47 -19.79 4.26
C ASN A 79 4.70 -20.69 5.49
N GLU A 80 4.08 -20.40 6.63
CA GLU A 80 4.13 -21.27 7.82
C GLU A 80 3.33 -22.56 7.65
N GLY A 81 2.22 -22.54 6.91
CA GLY A 81 1.37 -23.71 6.68
C GLY A 81 1.89 -24.70 5.62
N ASP A 82 2.73 -24.25 4.68
CA ASP A 82 3.39 -25.11 3.67
C ASP A 82 4.60 -25.89 4.23
N ALA A 83 5.00 -25.61 5.47
CA ALA A 83 6.15 -26.22 6.15
C ALA A 83 5.75 -27.26 7.22
N ALA A 84 4.45 -27.62 7.33
CA ALA A 84 3.90 -28.53 8.32
C ALA A 84 3.45 -29.87 7.73
#